data_AF-A0A833MZG9-F1
#
_entry.id   AF-A0A833MZG9-F1
#
_cell.length_a   1.000
_cell.length_b   1.000
_cell.length_c   1.000
_cell.angle_alpha   90.00
_cell.angle_beta   90.00
_cell.angle_gamma   90.00
#
_symmetry.space_group_name_H-M   'P 1'
#
loop_
_entity.id
_entity.type
_entity.pdbx_description
1 polymer ?
#
loop_
_entity_poly.entity_id
_entity_poly.type
_entity_poly.pdbx_seq_one_letter_code
_entity_poly.pdbx_strand_id
1 'polypeptide(L)'
;MDTTVAPVALSHTAEDRVKPAMAGQPSRQTPAPAVVADQGLRPVDPMRKPPAPLGSVLGIKMSSGLREAVAYRARQDGMSDSAWLRHLVLRELGLESETDAVSGPRPRIPPEELAALSNCVREIGIATQHATLGQTDQVIASLGRIRGVLIPTCVGLAGRCA
;
A
#
# COMPACT_ATOMS: atom_id res chain seq x y z
N MET A 1 -20.33 -37.90 -9.72
CA MET A 1 -19.88 -39.02 -8.88
C MET A 1 -19.49 -38.42 -7.55
N ASP A 2 -20.43 -38.45 -6.61
CA ASP A 2 -20.20 -38.11 -5.21
C ASP A 2 -19.49 -39.27 -4.53
N THR A 3 -18.46 -38.99 -3.74
CA THR A 3 -18.02 -39.95 -2.72
C THR A 3 -17.54 -39.24 -1.47
N THR A 4 -18.46 -39.24 -0.53
CA THR A 4 -18.41 -38.94 0.90
C THR A 4 -17.21 -39.56 1.61
N VAL A 5 -16.61 -38.79 2.52
CA VAL A 5 -15.63 -39.25 3.53
C VAL A 5 -16.37 -39.72 4.78
N ALA A 6 -16.00 -40.87 5.34
CA ALA A 6 -16.20 -41.22 6.75
C ALA A 6 -15.20 -42.32 7.20
N PRO A 7 -14.87 -42.42 8.51
CA PRO A 7 -13.53 -42.77 9.00
C PRO A 7 -13.40 -44.21 9.54
N VAL A 8 -12.16 -44.70 9.65
CA VAL A 8 -11.84 -45.88 10.47
C VAL A 8 -10.67 -45.55 11.39
N ALA A 9 -10.93 -45.67 12.69
CA ALA A 9 -9.93 -45.75 13.75
C ALA A 9 -9.68 -47.22 14.08
N LEU A 10 -8.45 -47.57 14.48
CA LEU A 10 -8.11 -48.21 15.77
C LEU A 10 -6.65 -48.73 15.77
N SER A 11 -5.81 -47.99 16.50
CA SER A 11 -5.06 -48.42 17.69
C SER A 11 -4.23 -49.73 17.70
N HIS A 12 -2.92 -49.52 17.87
CA HIS A 12 -1.96 -50.13 18.81
C HIS A 12 -1.76 -51.65 18.90
N THR A 13 -0.51 -52.08 18.69
CA THR A 13 0.16 -53.04 19.59
C THR A 13 1.67 -52.81 19.63
N ALA A 14 2.21 -52.90 20.84
CA ALA A 14 3.54 -52.54 21.33
C ALA A 14 4.65 -53.50 20.84
N GLU A 15 5.85 -52.96 20.57
CA GLU A 15 7.11 -53.18 21.32
C GLU A 15 7.59 -54.64 21.44
N ASP A 16 8.80 -54.92 20.98
CA ASP A 16 9.90 -55.31 21.87
C ASP A 16 11.26 -55.38 21.12
N ARG A 17 12.20 -54.50 21.44
CA ARG A 17 13.57 -54.88 21.87
C ARG A 17 14.44 -53.66 22.18
N VAL A 18 14.79 -53.58 23.45
CA VAL A 18 15.71 -52.62 24.07
C VAL A 18 17.17 -53.04 23.86
N LYS A 19 18.07 -52.10 23.51
CA LYS A 19 19.16 -51.66 24.41
C LYS A 19 19.78 -50.30 24.03
N PRO A 20 20.22 -49.51 25.02
CA PRO A 20 20.45 -48.08 24.90
C PRO A 20 21.94 -47.71 24.81
N ALA A 21 22.25 -46.56 24.22
CA ALA A 21 23.43 -45.77 24.55
C ALA A 21 23.16 -44.29 24.28
N MET A 22 23.09 -43.53 25.38
CA MET A 22 22.93 -42.09 25.42
C MET A 22 24.17 -41.38 24.84
N ALA A 23 23.96 -40.53 23.83
CA ALA A 23 24.79 -39.35 23.61
C ALA A 23 23.89 -38.26 23.02
N GLY A 24 23.54 -37.28 23.85
CA GLY A 24 22.70 -36.16 23.45
C GLY A 24 23.39 -35.30 22.39
N GLN A 25 22.71 -35.07 21.28
CA GLN A 25 22.90 -33.87 20.47
C GLN A 25 21.60 -33.09 20.49
N PRO A 26 21.56 -31.88 21.08
CA PRO A 26 20.48 -30.95 20.78
C PRO A 26 20.65 -30.57 19.31
N SER A 27 19.70 -30.99 18.48
CA SER A 27 19.50 -30.39 17.16
C SER A 27 19.15 -28.91 17.38
N ARG A 28 20.19 -28.07 17.52
CA ARG A 28 20.09 -26.64 17.24
C ARG A 28 19.89 -26.51 15.74
N GLN A 29 18.67 -26.74 15.28
CA GLN A 29 18.23 -26.12 14.04
C GLN A 29 18.10 -24.63 14.35
N THR A 30 19.17 -23.89 14.05
CA THR A 30 19.10 -22.44 13.88
C THR A 30 18.01 -22.17 12.85
N PRO A 31 16.98 -21.36 13.15
CA PRO A 31 16.05 -20.93 12.12
C PRO A 31 16.87 -20.25 11.02
N ALA A 32 16.59 -20.61 9.76
CA ALA A 32 17.24 -19.99 8.62
C ALA A 32 17.10 -18.46 8.75
N PRO A 33 18.20 -17.69 8.57
CA PRO A 33 18.12 -16.24 8.67
C PRO A 33 17.03 -15.75 7.71
N ALA A 34 16.17 -14.87 8.22
CA ALA A 34 15.19 -14.17 7.40
C ALA A 34 15.95 -13.58 6.21
N VAL A 35 15.64 -14.07 5.00
CA VAL A 35 16.19 -13.51 3.77
C VAL A 35 15.70 -12.08 3.71
N VAL A 36 16.57 -11.15 4.07
CA VAL A 36 16.37 -9.72 3.82
C VAL A 36 16.22 -9.60 2.31
N ALA A 37 15.01 -9.28 1.87
CA ALA A 37 14.76 -8.98 0.47
C ALA A 37 15.61 -7.74 0.13
N ASP A 38 16.74 -7.97 -0.53
CA ASP A 38 17.63 -6.91 -0.95
C ASP A 38 16.81 -5.95 -1.83
N GLN A 39 16.76 -4.69 -1.41
CA GLN A 39 15.98 -3.67 -2.11
C GLN A 39 16.50 -3.59 -3.55
N GLY A 40 15.60 -3.46 -4.52
CA GLY A 40 15.92 -3.58 -5.95
C GLY A 40 17.16 -2.78 -6.39
N LEU A 41 17.78 -3.22 -7.49
CA LEU A 41 19.10 -2.83 -8.01
C LEU A 41 19.30 -1.34 -8.39
N ARG A 42 18.40 -0.42 -8.01
CA ARG A 42 18.60 1.00 -8.26
C ARG A 42 19.40 1.60 -7.10
N PRO A 43 20.53 2.27 -7.36
CA PRO A 43 21.23 3.03 -6.33
C PRO A 43 20.24 3.96 -5.63
N VAL A 44 20.02 3.73 -4.34
CA VAL A 44 19.31 4.67 -3.47
C VAL A 44 20.26 5.84 -3.27
N ASP A 45 19.88 7.03 -3.73
CA ASP A 45 20.66 8.24 -3.51
C ASP A 45 20.88 8.42 -1.99
N PRO A 46 22.13 8.34 -1.49
CA PRO A 46 22.42 8.38 -0.06
C PRO A 46 22.10 9.73 0.57
N MET A 47 21.95 10.80 -0.23
CA MET A 47 21.57 12.13 0.24
C MET A 47 20.06 12.29 0.43
N ARG A 48 19.26 11.35 -0.09
CA ARG A 48 17.80 11.40 0.00
C ARG A 48 17.36 10.70 1.28
N LYS A 49 16.71 11.44 2.18
CA LYS A 49 16.17 10.89 3.43
C LYS A 49 15.36 9.63 3.10
N PRO A 50 15.67 8.46 3.70
CA PRO A 50 14.95 7.24 3.39
C PRO A 50 13.47 7.43 3.73
N PRO A 51 12.56 6.93 2.88
CA PRO A 51 11.14 6.96 3.18
C PRO A 51 10.88 6.27 4.52
N ALA A 52 9.89 6.75 5.27
CA ALA A 52 9.49 6.12 6.52
C ALA A 52 9.21 4.62 6.27
N PRO A 53 9.65 3.73 7.18
CA PRO A 53 9.47 2.29 7.00
C PRO A 53 7.97 1.97 6.88
N LEU A 54 7.65 1.07 5.94
CA LEU A 54 6.29 0.57 5.78
C LEU A 54 5.88 -0.26 7.01
N GLY A 55 4.60 -0.23 7.36
CA GLY A 55 4.05 -0.98 8.50
C GLY A 55 4.09 -2.51 8.33
N SER A 56 4.27 -3.00 7.10
CA SER A 56 4.45 -4.42 6.77
C SER A 56 5.21 -4.60 5.46
N VAL A 57 5.91 -5.73 5.30
CA VAL A 57 6.70 -6.08 4.10
C VAL A 57 6.17 -7.39 3.51
N LEU A 58 5.89 -7.39 2.21
CA LEU A 58 5.55 -8.59 1.44
C LEU A 58 6.79 -9.09 0.67
N GLY A 59 7.33 -10.23 1.06
CA GLY A 59 8.43 -10.90 0.35
C GLY A 59 7.92 -11.94 -0.64
N ILE A 60 8.22 -11.77 -1.94
CA ILE A 60 7.80 -12.69 -3.01
C ILE A 60 9.03 -13.36 -3.61
N LYS A 61 9.02 -14.70 -3.69
CA LYS A 61 10.02 -15.45 -4.46
C LYS A 61 9.58 -15.51 -5.92
N MET A 62 10.49 -15.19 -6.83
CA MET A 62 10.22 -15.14 -8.26
C MET A 62 11.23 -16.03 -8.99
N SER A 63 10.80 -16.68 -10.08
CA SER A 63 11.73 -17.28 -11.02
C SER A 63 12.55 -16.19 -11.73
N SER A 64 13.70 -16.56 -12.29
CA SER A 64 14.58 -15.63 -13.01
C SER A 64 13.86 -14.95 -14.17
N GLY A 65 13.17 -15.71 -15.02
CA GLY A 65 12.44 -15.16 -16.17
C GLY A 65 11.32 -14.19 -15.76
N LEU A 66 10.63 -14.45 -14.65
CA LEU A 66 9.61 -13.53 -14.13
C LEU A 66 10.26 -12.23 -13.60
N ARG A 67 11.41 -12.35 -12.91
CA ARG A 67 12.15 -11.17 -12.42
C ARG A 67 12.62 -10.28 -13.57
N GLU A 68 13.13 -10.88 -14.64
CA GLU A 68 13.57 -10.15 -15.85
C GLU A 68 12.40 -9.42 -16.53
N ALA A 69 11.25 -10.09 -16.68
CA ALA A 69 10.05 -9.49 -17.26
C ALA A 69 9.56 -8.28 -16.44
N VAL A 70 9.57 -8.39 -15.10
CA VAL A 70 9.21 -7.29 -14.20
C VAL A 70 10.21 -6.13 -14.33
N ALA A 71 11.51 -6.40 -14.29
CA ALA A 71 12.54 -5.37 -14.41
C ALA A 71 12.45 -4.64 -15.76
N TYR A 72 12.15 -5.36 -16.84
CA TYR A 72 11.94 -4.78 -18.17
C TYR A 72 10.76 -3.82 -18.18
N ARG A 73 9.59 -4.24 -17.69
CA ARG A 73 8.39 -3.38 -17.64
C ARG A 73 8.55 -2.19 -16.71
N ALA A 74 9.11 -2.41 -15.52
CA ALA A 74 9.39 -1.34 -14.57
C ALA A 74 10.29 -0.25 -15.19
N ARG A 75 11.30 -0.63 -15.99
CA ARG A 75 12.15 0.33 -16.72
C ARG A 75 11.39 1.11 -17.79
N GLN A 76 10.49 0.46 -18.55
CA GLN A 76 9.65 1.15 -19.53
C GLN A 76 8.79 2.24 -18.87
N ASP A 77 8.30 1.97 -17.68
CA ASP A 77 7.46 2.89 -16.91
C ASP A 77 8.28 3.87 -16.04
N GLY A 78 9.61 3.85 -16.13
CA GLY A 78 10.50 4.70 -15.33
C GLY A 78 10.59 4.35 -13.84
N MET A 79 9.92 3.27 -13.39
CA MET A 79 9.77 2.88 -11.99
C MET A 79 10.79 1.84 -11.52
N SER A 80 11.01 1.74 -10.21
CA SER A 80 11.69 0.56 -9.63
C SER A 80 10.81 -0.68 -9.69
N ASP A 81 11.40 -1.87 -9.76
CA ASP A 81 10.69 -3.16 -9.80
C ASP A 81 9.62 -3.27 -8.69
N SER A 82 9.98 -2.89 -7.45
CA SER A 82 9.08 -2.91 -6.30
C SER A 82 7.93 -1.90 -6.42
N ALA A 83 8.17 -0.74 -7.04
CA ALA A 83 7.16 0.29 -7.24
C ALA A 83 6.17 -0.14 -8.32
N TRP A 84 6.69 -0.70 -9.41
CA TRP A 84 5.89 -1.24 -10.50
C TRP A 84 4.97 -2.38 -10.02
N LEU A 85 5.49 -3.32 -9.24
CA LEU A 85 4.68 -4.40 -8.67
C LEU A 85 3.60 -3.89 -7.72
N ARG A 86 3.91 -2.90 -6.87
CA ARG A 86 2.90 -2.28 -5.99
C ARG A 86 1.79 -1.61 -6.80
N HIS A 87 2.15 -0.86 -7.84
CA HIS A 87 1.19 -0.21 -8.73
C HIS A 87 0.31 -1.25 -9.45
N LEU A 88 0.91 -2.33 -9.97
CA LEU A 88 0.16 -3.43 -10.59
C LEU A 88 -0.86 -4.03 -9.61
N VAL A 89 -0.43 -4.38 -8.39
CA VAL A 89 -1.32 -4.98 -7.38
C VAL A 89 -2.44 -4.03 -6.98
N LEU A 90 -2.15 -2.75 -6.76
CA LEU A 90 -3.16 -1.75 -6.42
C LEU A 90 -4.22 -1.62 -7.51
N ARG A 91 -3.79 -1.62 -8.77
CA ARG A 91 -4.69 -1.57 -9.93
C ARG A 91 -5.57 -2.82 -10.03
N GLU A 92 -4.99 -4.01 -9.95
CA GLU A 92 -5.75 -5.27 -10.07
C GLU A 92 -6.73 -5.47 -8.89
N LEU A 93 -6.43 -4.93 -7.71
CA LEU A 93 -7.34 -4.94 -6.56
C LEU A 93 -8.38 -3.81 -6.58
N GLY A 94 -8.34 -2.91 -7.58
CA GLY A 94 -9.23 -1.74 -7.65
C GLY A 94 -9.04 -0.74 -6.51
N LEU A 95 -7.86 -0.74 -5.87
CA LEU A 95 -7.52 0.15 -4.76
C LEU A 95 -6.95 1.49 -5.24
N GLU A 96 -6.70 1.63 -6.53
CA GLU A 96 -6.20 2.85 -7.16
C GLU A 96 -7.11 3.26 -8.32
N SER A 97 -7.50 4.54 -8.34
CA SER A 97 -8.22 5.13 -9.47
C SER A 97 -7.25 5.34 -10.64
N GLU A 98 -7.71 5.11 -11.87
CA GLU A 98 -6.92 5.40 -13.09
C GLU A 98 -6.45 6.86 -13.14
N THR A 99 -7.25 7.79 -12.65
CA THR A 99 -6.90 9.22 -12.55
C THR A 99 -5.75 9.46 -11.58
N ASP A 100 -5.73 8.73 -10.46
CA ASP A 100 -4.67 8.84 -9.46
C ASP A 100 -3.36 8.19 -9.96
N ALA A 101 -3.46 7.08 -10.71
CA ALA A 101 -2.32 6.35 -11.27
C ALA A 101 -1.48 7.21 -12.23
N VAL A 102 -2.12 8.08 -13.02
CA VAL A 102 -1.46 8.97 -13.98
C VAL A 102 -0.88 10.22 -13.30
N SER A 103 -1.42 10.61 -12.14
CA SER A 103 -1.11 11.89 -11.48
C SER A 103 0.22 11.91 -10.71
N GLY A 104 0.97 10.80 -10.73
CA GLY A 104 2.29 10.72 -10.08
C GLY A 104 2.21 10.55 -8.55
N PRO A 105 3.32 10.80 -7.81
CA PRO A 105 3.36 10.62 -6.37
C PRO A 105 2.29 11.46 -5.65
N ARG A 106 1.39 10.81 -4.92
CA ARG A 106 0.33 11.52 -4.19
C ARG A 106 0.95 12.48 -3.17
N PRO A 107 0.69 13.80 -3.27
CA PRO A 107 1.10 14.72 -2.22
C PRO A 107 0.39 14.32 -0.92
N ARG A 108 1.16 14.13 0.14
CA ARG A 108 0.58 13.91 1.46
C ARG A 108 -0.05 15.22 1.91
N ILE A 109 -1.38 15.27 1.89
CA ILE A 109 -2.15 16.39 2.42
C ILE A 109 -2.08 16.30 3.97
N PRO A 110 -1.60 17.35 4.66
CA PRO A 110 -1.62 17.39 6.11
C PRO A 110 -3.06 17.29 6.67
N PRO A 111 -3.25 16.71 7.88
CA PRO A 111 -4.58 16.51 8.45
C PRO A 111 -5.36 17.82 8.64
N GLU A 112 -4.68 18.93 8.91
CA GLU A 112 -5.26 20.26 9.02
C GLU A 112 -5.82 20.75 7.68
N GLU A 113 -5.10 20.52 6.57
CA GLU A 113 -5.56 20.88 5.23
C GLU A 113 -6.73 19.99 4.81
N LEU A 114 -6.69 18.69 5.15
CA LEU A 114 -7.79 17.77 4.89
C LEU A 114 -9.08 18.20 5.62
N ALA A 115 -8.96 18.63 6.87
CA ALA A 115 -10.09 19.15 7.64
C ALA A 115 -10.67 20.42 7.00
N ALA A 116 -9.80 21.34 6.55
CA ALA A 116 -10.20 22.55 5.85
C ALA A 116 -10.95 22.25 4.54
N LEU A 117 -10.45 21.29 3.74
CA LEU A 117 -11.10 20.83 2.51
C LEU A 117 -12.47 20.18 2.80
N SER A 118 -12.59 19.36 3.83
CA SER A 118 -13.87 18.80 4.28
C SER A 118 -14.88 19.91 4.62
N ASN A 119 -14.43 20.99 5.27
CA ASN A 119 -15.29 22.13 5.58
C ASN A 119 -15.73 22.87 4.31
N CYS A 120 -14.87 23.01 3.29
CA CYS A 120 -15.27 23.55 2.00
C CYS A 120 -16.40 22.73 1.35
N VAL A 121 -16.33 21.40 1.41
CA VAL A 121 -17.39 20.53 0.87
C VAL A 121 -18.72 20.77 1.59
N ARG A 122 -18.71 20.91 2.91
CA ARG A 122 -19.93 21.27 3.67
C ARG A 122 -20.46 22.64 3.28
N GLU A 123 -19.56 23.62 3.15
CA GLU A 123 -19.91 24.99 2.75
C GLU A 123 -20.52 25.04 1.33
N ILE A 124 -20.09 24.18 0.41
CA ILE A 124 -20.73 24.02 -0.92
C ILE A 124 -22.18 23.55 -0.77
N GLY A 125 -22.44 22.60 0.15
CA GLY A 125 -23.79 22.15 0.46
C GLY A 125 -24.67 23.30 0.98
N ILE A 126 -24.14 24.12 1.89
CA ILE A 126 -24.82 25.32 2.42
C ILE A 126 -25.09 26.34 1.31
N ALA A 127 -24.08 26.62 0.46
CA ALA A 127 -24.22 27.53 -0.68
C ALA A 127 -25.32 27.07 -1.65
N THR A 128 -25.43 25.76 -1.89
CA THR A 128 -26.45 25.17 -2.76
C THR A 128 -27.86 25.35 -2.18
N GLN A 129 -28.01 25.25 -0.85
CA GLN A 129 -29.27 25.54 -0.17
C GLN A 129 -29.65 27.02 -0.32
N HIS A 130 -28.72 27.94 -0.06
CA HIS A 130 -28.94 29.37 -0.26
C HIS A 130 -29.30 29.71 -1.71
N ALA A 131 -28.66 29.06 -2.68
CA ALA A 131 -28.95 29.24 -4.10
C ALA A 131 -30.39 28.80 -4.44
N THR A 132 -30.82 27.65 -3.90
CA THR A 132 -32.19 27.15 -4.08
C THR A 132 -33.24 28.12 -3.51
N LEU A 133 -32.89 28.80 -2.42
CA LEU A 133 -33.75 29.80 -1.76
C LEU A 133 -33.64 31.21 -2.36
N GLY A 134 -32.84 31.41 -3.41
CA GLY A 134 -32.63 32.73 -4.03
C GLY A 134 -31.84 33.72 -3.17
N GLN A 135 -31.10 33.24 -2.17
CA GLN A 135 -30.34 34.08 -1.22
C GLN A 135 -28.95 34.41 -1.77
N THR A 136 -28.89 35.23 -2.82
CA THR A 136 -27.66 35.52 -3.58
C THR A 136 -26.51 36.02 -2.72
N ASP A 137 -26.75 36.93 -1.76
CA ASP A 137 -25.68 37.46 -0.89
C ASP A 137 -25.03 36.35 -0.04
N GLN A 138 -25.82 35.40 0.43
CA GLN A 138 -25.32 34.26 1.22
C GLN A 138 -24.53 33.29 0.35
N VAL A 139 -24.96 33.06 -0.89
CA VAL A 139 -24.19 32.27 -1.86
C VAL A 139 -22.83 32.92 -2.10
N ILE A 140 -22.78 34.23 -2.34
CA ILE A 140 -21.54 34.97 -2.56
C ILE A 140 -20.63 34.86 -1.32
N ALA A 141 -21.19 35.01 -0.13
CA ALA A 141 -20.43 34.88 1.13
C ALA A 141 -19.85 33.45 1.30
N SER A 142 -20.63 32.40 1.05
CA SER A 142 -20.17 31.01 1.09
C SER A 142 -19.07 30.74 0.05
N LEU A 143 -19.25 31.20 -1.18
CA LEU A 143 -18.22 31.11 -2.22
C LEU A 143 -16.95 31.86 -1.83
N GLY A 144 -17.07 33.02 -1.17
CA GLY A 144 -15.95 33.76 -0.61
C GLY A 144 -15.14 32.94 0.41
N ARG A 145 -15.83 32.27 1.35
CA ARG A 145 -15.18 31.37 2.33
C ARG A 145 -14.50 30.18 1.65
N ILE A 146 -15.18 29.52 0.71
CA ILE A 146 -14.63 28.39 -0.05
C ILE A 146 -13.36 28.83 -0.80
N ARG A 147 -13.44 29.95 -1.51
CA ARG A 147 -12.31 30.52 -2.27
C ARG A 147 -11.12 30.83 -1.37
N GLY A 148 -11.38 31.39 -0.18
CA GLY A 148 -10.35 31.72 0.81
C GLY A 148 -9.53 30.51 1.28
N VAL A 149 -10.08 29.29 1.19
CA VAL A 149 -9.40 28.05 1.57
C VAL A 149 -8.83 27.31 0.36
N LEU A 150 -9.60 27.18 -0.73
CA LEU A 150 -9.18 26.39 -1.89
C LEU A 150 -7.99 27.01 -2.61
N ILE A 151 -7.96 28.33 -2.81
CA ILE A 151 -6.87 28.98 -3.56
C ILE A 151 -5.51 28.76 -2.86
N PRO A 152 -5.34 29.08 -1.57
CA PRO A 152 -4.06 28.83 -0.89
C PRO A 152 -3.67 27.36 -0.87
N THR A 153 -4.65 26.45 -0.68
CA THR A 153 -4.39 25.00 -0.62
C THR A 153 -3.89 24.48 -1.97
N CYS A 154 -4.53 24.85 -3.08
CA CYS A 154 -4.10 24.43 -4.42
C CYS A 154 -2.74 25.00 -4.82
N VAL A 155 -2.48 26.28 -4.51
CA VAL A 155 -1.17 26.92 -4.78
C VAL A 155 -0.07 26.29 -3.93
N GLY A 156 -0.34 26.02 -2.64
CA GLY A 156 0.60 25.33 -1.74
C GLY A 156 0.87 23.88 -2.15
N LEU A 157 -0.15 23.16 -2.64
CA LEU A 157 0.00 21.80 -3.17
C LEU A 157 0.85 21.77 -4.43
N ALA A 158 0.66 22.71 -5.37
CA ALA A 158 1.48 22.80 -6.58
C ALA A 158 2.97 22.96 -6.26
N GLY A 159 3.32 23.75 -5.24
CA GLY A 159 4.71 23.89 -4.78
C GLY A 159 5.30 22.64 -4.11
N ARG A 160 4.48 21.69 -3.66
CA ARG A 160 4.92 20.42 -3.04
C ARG A 160 5.06 19.26 -4.02
N CYS A 161 4.48 19.41 -5.21
CA CYS A 161 4.55 18.43 -6.30
C CYS A 161 5.64 18.75 -7.34
N ALA A 162 6.28 19.91 -7.25
CA ALA A 162 7.34 20.39 -8.14
C ALA A 162 8.73 19.87 -7.75
#